data_AF-A0A251UWH8-F1
#
_entry.id   AF-A0A251UWH8-F1
#
_cell.length_a   1.000
_cell.length_b   1.000
_cell.length_c   1.000
_cell.angle_alpha   90.00
_cell.angle_beta   90.00
_cell.angle_gamma   90.00
#
_symmetry.space_group_name_H-M   'P 1'
#
loop_
_entity.id
_entity.type
_entity.pdbx_description
1 polymer ?
#
loop_
_entity_poly.entity_id
_entity_poly.type
_entity_poly.pdbx_seq_one_letter_code
_entity_poly.pdbx_strand_id
1 'polypeptide(L)'
;MAGSSSYNPGYPTLVCAPNIVTMKLSGRDNYDAWRIQMLCLLESHDMLHFILPTENSSVSGDQRLWRRSDAVVKGWILGSLSQKPLEVVVILVKTNTYITSKDVWDKLHTIYGPPALPLQDAAAEIKEVEEEKRTGIKEIKKNKRKALGRLYAATLIISES
;
A
#
# COMPACT_ATOMS: atom_id res chain seq x y z
N MET A 1 -11.64 -24.76 41.16
CA MET A 1 -10.82 -23.65 40.63
C MET A 1 -10.80 -23.79 39.11
N ALA A 2 -11.62 -23.01 38.42
CA ALA A 2 -11.68 -23.01 36.96
C ALA A 2 -10.47 -22.24 36.42
N GLY A 3 -9.57 -22.92 35.70
CA GLY A 3 -8.45 -22.30 35.02
C GLY A 3 -8.94 -21.62 33.74
N SER A 4 -9.09 -20.30 33.79
CA SER A 4 -9.37 -19.48 32.62
C SER A 4 -8.16 -19.50 31.68
N SER A 5 -8.24 -20.29 30.61
CA SER A 5 -7.30 -20.25 29.50
C SER A 5 -7.49 -18.92 28.77
N SER A 6 -6.56 -17.97 28.96
CA SER A 6 -6.53 -16.73 28.19
C SER A 6 -6.04 -17.07 26.78
N TYR A 7 -6.98 -17.34 25.87
CA TYR A 7 -6.69 -17.35 24.44
C TYR A 7 -6.23 -15.94 24.04
N ASN A 8 -4.94 -15.80 23.74
CA ASN A 8 -4.36 -14.59 23.19
C ASN A 8 -4.59 -14.62 21.67
N PRO A 9 -5.42 -13.74 21.07
CA PRO A 9 -5.88 -13.89 19.69
C PRO A 9 -4.86 -13.43 18.63
N GLY A 10 -3.61 -13.12 18.99
CA GLY A 10 -2.70 -12.35 18.13
C GLY A 10 -1.63 -13.11 17.34
N TYR A 11 -1.50 -14.44 17.45
CA TYR A 11 -0.40 -15.14 16.78
C TYR A 11 -0.86 -16.43 16.09
N PRO A 12 -0.83 -16.52 14.75
CA PRO A 12 -1.22 -17.73 14.04
C PRO A 12 -0.26 -18.86 14.39
N THR A 13 -0.82 -19.98 14.86
CA THR A 13 -0.07 -21.12 15.37
C THR A 13 0.16 -22.24 14.36
N LEU A 14 -0.40 -22.17 13.15
CA LEU A 14 -0.24 -23.21 12.13
C LEU A 14 -0.12 -22.60 10.73
N VAL A 15 1.11 -22.43 10.26
CA VAL A 15 1.44 -22.00 8.89
C VAL A 15 1.38 -23.22 7.97
N CYS A 16 0.19 -23.58 7.48
CA CYS A 16 0.09 -24.19 6.17
C CYS A 16 -0.04 -23.02 5.20
N ALA A 17 1.08 -22.55 4.65
CA ALA A 17 1.06 -21.45 3.70
C ALA A 17 0.21 -21.88 2.49
N PRO A 18 -1.01 -21.35 2.28
CA PRO A 18 -1.69 -21.62 1.03
C PRO A 18 -0.96 -20.80 -0.03
N ASN A 19 -0.98 -21.29 -1.27
CA ASN A 19 -0.51 -20.63 -2.49
C ASN A 19 -1.19 -19.26 -2.76
N ILE A 20 -1.11 -18.28 -1.85
CA ILE A 20 -1.79 -16.98 -2.01
C ILE A 20 -0.96 -16.07 -2.92
N VAL A 21 0.36 -16.16 -2.84
CA VAL A 21 1.26 -15.50 -3.80
C VAL A 21 1.56 -16.50 -4.92
N THR A 22 0.70 -16.51 -5.93
CA THR A 22 0.82 -17.40 -7.09
C THR A 22 1.94 -16.99 -8.03
N MET A 23 2.36 -15.72 -7.99
CA MET A 23 3.38 -15.18 -8.89
C MET A 23 4.71 -15.00 -8.16
N LYS A 24 5.79 -15.57 -8.71
CA LYS A 24 7.14 -15.33 -8.18
C LYS A 24 7.70 -14.01 -8.68
N LEU A 25 8.25 -13.19 -7.80
CA LEU A 25 8.96 -11.98 -8.21
C LEU A 25 10.16 -12.37 -9.09
N SER A 26 10.23 -11.84 -10.30
CA SER A 26 11.33 -12.09 -11.24
C SER A 26 11.98 -10.82 -11.78
N GLY A 27 11.25 -9.71 -11.75
CA GLY A 27 11.73 -8.44 -12.25
C GLY A 27 10.79 -7.29 -11.91
N ARG A 28 11.07 -6.14 -12.52
CA ARG A 28 10.29 -4.92 -12.39
C ARG A 28 8.93 -5.03 -13.09
N ASP A 29 8.86 -5.84 -14.14
CA ASP A 29 7.67 -6.13 -14.95
C ASP A 29 6.53 -6.75 -14.15
N ASN A 30 6.86 -7.59 -13.17
CA ASN A 30 5.87 -8.28 -12.35
C ASN A 30 5.86 -7.82 -10.88
N TYR A 31 6.62 -6.78 -10.55
CA TYR A 31 6.77 -6.30 -9.18
C TYR A 31 5.44 -5.82 -8.59
N ASP A 32 4.65 -5.02 -9.31
CA ASP A 32 3.43 -4.43 -8.75
C ASP A 32 2.38 -5.49 -8.41
N ALA A 33 2.17 -6.46 -9.31
CA ALA A 33 1.24 -7.56 -9.05
C ALA A 33 1.76 -8.49 -7.94
N TRP A 34 3.06 -8.77 -7.87
CA TRP A 34 3.65 -9.50 -6.73
C TRP A 34 3.47 -8.74 -5.41
N ARG A 35 3.72 -7.43 -5.42
CA ARG A 35 3.59 -6.55 -4.26
C ARG A 35 2.16 -6.55 -3.73
N ILE A 36 1.17 -6.41 -4.61
CA ILE A 36 -0.25 -6.45 -4.23
C ILE A 36 -0.60 -7.82 -3.61
N GLN A 37 -0.18 -8.93 -4.23
CA GLN A 37 -0.44 -10.27 -3.67
C GLN A 37 0.18 -10.43 -2.27
N MET A 38 1.41 -9.95 -2.06
CA MET A 38 2.06 -10.00 -0.76
C MET A 38 1.35 -9.12 0.27
N LEU A 39 0.93 -7.91 -0.09
CA LEU A 39 0.17 -7.04 0.81
C LEU A 39 -1.14 -7.68 1.24
N CYS A 40 -1.90 -8.27 0.31
CA CYS A 40 -3.14 -8.98 0.62
C CYS A 40 -2.90 -10.20 1.54
N LEU A 41 -1.82 -10.97 1.32
CA LEU A 41 -1.44 -12.07 2.19
C LEU A 41 -1.17 -11.57 3.62
N LEU A 42 -0.37 -10.53 3.77
CA LEU A 42 0.01 -10.00 5.09
C LEU A 42 -1.17 -9.37 5.81
N GLU A 43 -2.01 -8.62 5.10
CA GLU A 43 -3.23 -8.03 5.66
C GLU A 43 -4.22 -9.10 6.16
N SER A 44 -4.42 -10.17 5.39
CA SER A 44 -5.30 -11.28 5.80
C SER A 44 -4.84 -12.03 7.06
N HIS A 45 -3.58 -11.86 7.46
CA HIS A 45 -2.98 -12.48 8.64
C HIS A 45 -2.64 -11.46 9.75
N ASP A 46 -3.04 -10.19 9.61
CA ASP A 46 -2.68 -9.09 10.52
C ASP A 46 -1.16 -8.92 10.71
N MET A 47 -0.39 -9.20 9.64
CA MET A 47 1.08 -9.15 9.63
C MET A 47 1.65 -7.96 8.84
N LEU A 48 0.79 -7.04 8.41
CA LEU A 48 1.22 -5.91 7.59
C LEU A 48 2.19 -4.96 8.33
N HIS A 49 2.06 -4.87 9.65
CA HIS A 49 2.89 -4.05 10.52
C HIS A 49 4.37 -4.49 10.58
N PHE A 50 4.71 -5.66 10.06
CA PHE A 50 6.10 -6.13 9.98
C PHE A 50 6.89 -5.47 8.84
N ILE A 51 6.21 -4.99 7.79
CA ILE A 51 6.86 -4.38 6.62
C ILE A 51 6.54 -2.89 6.46
N LEU A 52 5.42 -2.41 7.04
CA LEU A 52 5.07 -1.00 7.00
C LEU A 52 5.50 -0.29 8.29
N PRO A 53 5.97 0.97 8.21
CA PRO A 53 6.20 1.79 9.39
C PRO A 53 4.87 1.97 10.13
N THR A 54 4.76 1.40 11.32
CA THR A 54 3.61 1.59 12.19
C THR A 54 3.99 2.63 13.24
N GLU A 55 3.34 3.80 13.21
CA GLU A 55 3.61 4.94 14.12
C GLU A 55 3.41 4.57 15.61
N ASN A 56 2.68 3.50 15.93
CA ASN A 56 2.17 3.25 17.29
C ASN A 56 2.40 1.84 17.84
N SER A 57 3.32 1.04 17.31
CA SER A 57 3.62 -0.26 17.93
C SER A 57 4.68 -0.08 19.01
N SER A 58 4.28 0.41 20.19
CA SER A 58 5.01 0.08 21.41
C SER A 58 4.92 -1.43 21.57
N VAL A 59 5.89 -2.17 21.05
CA VAL A 59 5.97 -3.63 21.20
C VAL A 59 6.33 -3.90 22.67
N SER A 60 5.37 -3.70 23.57
CA SER A 60 5.36 -4.26 24.93
C SER A 60 4.90 -5.73 24.86
N GLY A 61 5.31 -6.41 23.80
CA GLY A 61 4.98 -7.81 23.51
C GLY A 61 6.24 -8.65 23.59
N ASP A 62 6.05 -9.95 23.84
CA ASP A 62 7.12 -10.93 23.90
C ASP A 62 8.00 -10.86 22.63
N GLN A 63 9.25 -10.41 22.80
CA GLN A 63 10.22 -10.25 21.72
C GLN A 63 10.40 -11.56 20.93
N ARG A 64 10.19 -12.72 21.57
CA ARG A 64 10.24 -14.02 20.92
C ARG A 64 9.09 -14.22 19.93
N LEU A 65 7.87 -13.80 20.29
CA LEU A 65 6.70 -13.88 19.40
C LEU A 65 6.83 -12.93 18.22
N TRP A 66 7.35 -11.73 18.45
CA TRP A 66 7.67 -10.80 17.37
C TRP A 66 8.71 -11.39 16.40
N ARG A 67 9.84 -11.92 16.92
CA ARG A 67 10.87 -12.57 16.08
C ARG A 67 10.33 -13.76 15.29
N ARG A 68 9.47 -14.58 15.91
CA ARG A 68 8.83 -15.72 15.24
C ARG A 68 7.95 -15.26 14.08
N SER A 69 7.16 -14.21 14.30
CA SER A 69 6.25 -13.67 13.28
C SER A 69 7.01 -12.98 12.15
N ASP A 70 8.04 -12.19 12.48
CA ASP A 70 8.96 -11.60 11.50
C ASP A 70 9.65 -12.68 10.64
N ALA A 71 10.02 -13.82 11.24
CA ALA A 71 10.59 -14.95 10.51
C ALA A 71 9.58 -15.61 9.55
N VAL A 72 8.29 -15.69 9.92
CA VAL A 72 7.23 -16.20 9.05
C VAL A 72 7.04 -15.28 7.84
N VAL A 73 6.92 -13.96 8.06
CA VAL A 73 6.79 -12.97 6.99
C VAL A 73 8.00 -13.02 6.06
N LYS A 74 9.22 -13.07 6.60
CA LYS A 74 10.44 -13.28 5.80
C LYS A 74 10.35 -14.55 4.96
N GLY A 75 9.91 -15.66 5.56
CA GLY A 75 9.74 -16.94 4.86
C GLY A 75 8.79 -16.84 3.68
N TRP A 76 7.67 -16.13 3.84
CA TRP A 76 6.71 -15.89 2.76
C TRP A 76 7.30 -15.02 1.64
N ILE A 77 7.99 -13.93 2.00
CA ILE A 77 8.67 -13.08 1.03
C ILE A 77 9.68 -13.91 0.25
N LEU A 78 10.60 -14.60 0.91
CA LEU A 78 11.65 -15.43 0.29
C LEU A 78 11.07 -16.55 -0.59
N GLY A 79 10.03 -17.24 -0.11
CA GLY A 79 9.37 -18.33 -0.84
C GLY A 79 8.68 -17.88 -2.13
N SER A 80 8.33 -16.60 -2.21
CA SER A 80 7.71 -15.97 -3.38
C SER A 80 8.73 -15.34 -4.35
N LEU A 81 10.03 -15.49 -4.13
CA LEU A 81 11.05 -14.97 -5.05
C LEU A 81 11.43 -16.01 -6.11
N SER A 82 11.74 -15.54 -7.31
CA SER A 82 12.55 -16.33 -8.26
C SER A 82 14.04 -16.22 -7.91
N GLN A 83 14.89 -16.90 -8.69
CA GLN A 83 16.32 -16.99 -8.40
C GLN A 83 17.03 -15.62 -8.32
N LYS A 84 16.78 -14.71 -9.29
CA LYS A 84 17.51 -13.43 -9.34
C LYS A 84 17.24 -12.54 -8.12
N PRO A 85 15.97 -12.29 -7.71
CA PRO A 85 15.74 -11.51 -6.48
C PRO A 85 16.22 -12.22 -5.22
N LEU A 86 16.24 -13.56 -5.19
CA LEU A 86 16.76 -14.31 -4.06
C LEU A 86 18.27 -14.09 -3.86
N GLU A 87 19.04 -14.07 -4.95
CA GLU A 87 20.49 -13.77 -4.92
C GLU A 87 20.78 -12.40 -4.28
N VAL A 88 19.96 -11.40 -4.58
CA VAL A 88 20.05 -10.06 -3.95
C VAL A 88 19.86 -10.15 -2.44
N VAL A 89 18.86 -10.90 -1.98
CA VAL A 89 18.60 -11.05 -0.54
C VAL A 89 19.71 -11.86 0.14
N VAL A 90 20.28 -12.87 -0.51
CA VAL A 90 21.44 -13.60 -0.01
C VAL A 90 22.65 -12.68 0.19
N ILE A 91 22.90 -11.76 -0.73
CA ILE A 91 23.97 -10.75 -0.57
C ILE A 91 23.68 -9.88 0.66
N LEU A 92 22.44 -9.40 0.81
CA LEU A 92 22.03 -8.62 1.99
C LEU A 92 22.29 -9.39 3.30
N VAL A 93 21.94 -10.67 3.35
CA VAL A 93 22.15 -11.57 4.51
C VAL A 93 23.63 -11.75 4.83
N LYS A 94 24.49 -11.89 3.83
CA LYS A 94 25.93 -12.02 4.06
C LYS A 94 26.58 -10.74 4.61
N THR A 95 26.02 -9.57 4.31
CA THR A 95 26.58 -8.29 4.73
C THR A 95 26.03 -7.76 6.05
N ASN A 96 24.98 -8.38 6.62
CA ASN A 96 24.31 -7.89 7.81
C ASN A 96 24.11 -8.98 8.88
N THR A 97 24.42 -8.66 10.13
CA THR A 97 24.29 -9.59 11.28
C THR A 97 22.84 -9.91 11.62
N TYR A 98 21.91 -8.99 11.33
CA TYR A 98 20.50 -9.15 11.60
C TYR A 98 19.66 -8.50 10.49
N ILE A 99 18.66 -9.23 9.99
CA ILE A 99 17.77 -8.78 8.92
C ILE A 99 16.32 -9.07 9.30
N THR A 100 15.50 -8.05 9.18
CA THR A 100 14.04 -8.11 9.36
C THR A 100 13.32 -8.33 8.04
N SER A 101 12.05 -8.71 8.11
CA SER A 101 11.15 -8.74 6.94
C SER A 101 11.07 -7.38 6.26
N LYS A 102 11.06 -6.29 7.03
CA LYS A 102 11.11 -4.91 6.53
C LYS A 102 12.36 -4.65 5.68
N ASP A 103 13.54 -5.05 6.14
CA ASP A 103 14.79 -4.83 5.40
C ASP A 103 14.78 -5.54 4.04
N VAL A 104 14.26 -6.77 4.01
CA VAL A 104 14.09 -7.53 2.75
C VAL A 104 13.09 -6.84 1.84
N TRP A 105 11.94 -6.43 2.40
CA TRP A 105 10.89 -5.74 1.66
C TRP A 105 11.37 -4.43 1.02
N ASP A 106 12.04 -3.58 1.81
CA ASP A 106 12.58 -2.29 1.37
C ASP A 106 13.67 -2.47 0.31
N LYS A 107 14.54 -3.48 0.47
CA LYS A 107 15.55 -3.79 -0.53
C LYS A 107 14.94 -4.21 -1.86
N LEU A 108 13.91 -5.05 -1.85
CA LEU A 108 13.18 -5.46 -3.05
C LEU A 108 12.45 -4.28 -3.69
N HIS A 109 11.81 -3.43 -2.89
CA HIS A 109 11.17 -2.21 -3.37
C HIS A 109 12.17 -1.24 -4.02
N THR A 110 13.37 -1.10 -3.45
CA THR A 110 14.42 -0.23 -4.00
C THR A 110 14.89 -0.68 -5.38
N ILE A 111 14.95 -1.98 -5.63
CA ILE A 111 15.51 -2.54 -6.88
C ILE A 111 14.44 -2.71 -7.96
N TYR A 112 13.28 -3.25 -7.57
CA TYR A 112 12.21 -3.65 -8.49
C TYR A 112 11.00 -2.72 -8.45
N GLY A 113 10.82 -1.97 -7.37
CA GLY A 113 9.74 -1.01 -7.24
C GLY A 113 9.88 0.16 -8.19
N PRO A 114 8.77 0.87 -8.47
CA PRO A 114 8.79 2.06 -9.32
C PRO A 114 9.93 2.98 -8.90
N PRO A 115 10.65 3.61 -9.86
CA PRO A 115 11.61 4.63 -9.50
C PRO A 115 10.88 5.63 -8.62
N ALA A 116 11.44 5.96 -7.45
CA ALA A 116 10.87 7.01 -6.63
C ALA A 116 10.80 8.26 -7.51
N LEU A 117 9.60 8.59 -8.01
CA LEU A 117 9.40 9.79 -8.78
C LEU A 117 9.87 10.93 -7.87
N PRO A 118 10.74 11.82 -8.36
CA PRO A 118 11.06 13.03 -7.62
C PRO A 118 9.73 13.66 -7.22
N LEU A 119 9.54 13.93 -5.93
CA LEU A 119 8.32 14.51 -5.35
C LEU A 119 7.87 15.83 -6.03
N GLN A 120 8.68 16.37 -6.94
CA GLN A 120 8.39 17.57 -7.73
C GLN A 120 7.52 17.27 -8.96
N ASP A 121 7.67 16.10 -9.59
CA ASP A 121 6.96 15.77 -10.84
C ASP A 121 5.53 15.28 -10.56
N ALA A 122 5.36 14.43 -9.53
CA ALA A 122 4.04 13.97 -9.11
C ALA A 122 3.16 15.10 -8.53
N ALA A 123 3.78 16.09 -7.86
CA ALA A 123 3.06 17.26 -7.36
C ALA A 123 2.65 18.23 -8.48
N ALA A 124 3.39 18.26 -9.60
CA ALA A 124 3.03 19.06 -10.77
C ALA A 124 1.83 18.46 -11.51
N GLU A 125 1.82 17.14 -11.75
CA GLU A 125 0.68 16.45 -12.39
C GLU A 125 -0.60 16.55 -11.54
N ILE A 126 -0.50 16.42 -10.21
CA ILE A 126 -1.67 16.57 -9.33
C ILE A 126 -2.22 18.01 -9.37
N LYS A 127 -1.35 19.02 -9.44
CA LYS A 127 -1.76 20.43 -9.53
C LYS A 127 -2.41 20.76 -10.87
N GLU A 128 -1.89 20.26 -11.99
CA GLU A 128 -2.48 20.49 -13.32
C GLU A 128 -3.88 19.87 -13.43
N VAL A 129 -4.04 18.62 -12.96
CA VAL A 129 -5.35 17.95 -12.95
C VAL A 129 -6.35 18.64 -12.03
N GLU A 130 -5.90 19.18 -10.89
CA GLU A 130 -6.77 19.90 -9.95
C GLU A 130 -7.15 21.31 -10.47
N GLU A 131 -6.23 22.00 -11.14
CA GLU A 131 -6.49 23.30 -11.75
C GLU A 131 -7.46 23.20 -12.94
N GLU A 132 -7.32 22.18 -13.79
CA GLU A 132 -8.24 21.90 -14.90
C GLU A 132 -9.67 21.56 -14.41
N LYS A 133 -9.80 20.79 -13.33
CA LYS A 133 -11.11 20.56 -12.69
C LYS A 133 -11.70 21.85 -12.14
N ARG A 134 -10.86 22.73 -11.59
CA ARG A 134 -11.29 24.02 -11.00
C ARG A 134 -11.74 25.02 -12.07
N THR A 135 -11.09 25.05 -13.23
CA THR A 135 -11.52 25.87 -14.37
C THR A 135 -12.84 25.35 -14.97
N GLY A 136 -12.98 24.04 -15.15
CA GLY A 136 -14.21 23.42 -15.64
C GLY A 136 -15.43 23.73 -14.76
N ILE A 137 -15.29 23.63 -13.42
CA ILE A 137 -16.38 23.95 -12.49
C ILE A 137 -16.77 25.44 -12.53
N LYS A 138 -15.81 26.36 -12.72
CA LYS A 138 -16.09 27.80 -12.83
C LYS A 138 -16.89 28.12 -14.09
N GLU A 139 -16.54 27.49 -15.22
CA GLU A 139 -17.22 27.70 -16.50
C GLU A 139 -18.68 27.21 -16.44
N ILE A 140 -18.91 26.04 -15.85
CA ILE A 140 -20.26 25.49 -15.63
C ILE A 140 -21.11 26.43 -14.76
N LYS A 141 -20.56 26.94 -13.65
CA LYS A 141 -21.28 27.86 -12.76
C LYS A 141 -21.63 29.18 -13.46
N LYS A 142 -20.72 29.71 -14.29
CA LYS A 142 -20.93 30.93 -15.07
C LYS A 142 -22.04 30.75 -16.11
N ASN A 143 -22.04 29.63 -16.83
CA ASN A 143 -23.07 29.33 -17.82
C ASN A 143 -24.45 29.13 -17.17
N LYS A 144 -24.51 28.48 -16.01
CA LYS A 144 -25.76 28.33 -15.24
C LYS A 144 -26.34 29.68 -14.82
N ARG A 145 -25.51 30.62 -14.34
CA ARG A 145 -25.95 31.99 -13.97
C ARG A 145 -26.46 32.77 -15.18
N LYS A 146 -25.77 32.68 -16.33
CA LYS A 146 -26.24 33.31 -17.58
C LYS A 146 -27.58 32.75 -18.06
N ALA A 147 -27.77 31.44 -17.98
CA ALA A 147 -29.03 30.80 -18.36
C ALA A 147 -30.20 31.23 -17.45
N LEU A 148 -29.97 31.27 -16.13
CA LEU A 148 -30.94 31.78 -15.16
C LEU A 148 -31.31 33.24 -15.44
N GLY A 149 -30.33 34.13 -15.67
CA GLY A 149 -30.60 35.53 -15.99
C GLY A 149 -31.44 35.72 -17.25
N ARG A 150 -31.21 34.89 -18.28
CA ARG A 150 -32.02 34.90 -19.51
C ARG A 150 -33.46 34.44 -19.27
N LEU A 151 -33.66 33.42 -18.43
CA LEU A 151 -34.99 32.95 -18.06
C LEU A 151 -35.78 34.01 -17.28
N TYR A 152 -35.15 34.65 -16.28
CA TYR A 152 -35.81 35.73 -15.53
C TYR A 152 -36.19 36.92 -16.41
N ALA A 153 -35.32 37.32 -17.35
CA ALA A 153 -35.62 38.40 -18.30
C ALA A 153 -36.78 38.03 -19.25
N ALA A 154 -36.83 36.79 -19.74
CA ALA A 154 -37.92 36.33 -20.61
C ALA A 154 -39.27 36.30 -19.87
N THR A 155 -39.30 35.89 -18.60
CA THR A 155 -40.54 35.89 -17.80
C THR A 155 -41.08 37.29 -17.55
N LEU A 156 -40.21 38.28 -17.29
CA LEU A 156 -40.61 39.67 -17.09
C LEU A 156 -41.25 40.28 -18.35
N ILE A 157 -40.67 40.00 -19.52
CA ILE A 157 -41.18 40.47 -20.82
C ILE A 157 -42.58 39.91 -21.11
N ILE A 158 -42.88 38.68 -20.68
CA ILE A 158 -44.21 38.05 -20.87
C ILE A 158 -45.27 38.62 -19.91
N SER A 159 -44.87 39.24 -18.79
CA SER A 159 -45.82 39.83 -17.82
C SER A 159 -46.23 41.27 -18.14
N GLU A 160 -45.60 41.92 -19.12
CA GLU A 160 -45.85 43.31 -19.52
C GLU A 160 -46.54 43.44 -20.91
N SER A 161 -46.96 42.32 -21.52
CA SER A 161 -47.79 42.28 -22.74
C SER A 161 -49.20 41.77 -22.44
#